data_AF-A0A7Y3IEG6-F1
#
_entry.id   AF-A0A7Y3IEG6-F1
#
_cell.length_a   1.000
_cell.length_b   1.000
_cell.length_c   1.000
_cell.angle_alpha   90.00
_cell.angle_beta   90.00
_cell.angle_gamma   90.00
#
_symmetry.space_group_name_H-M   'P 1'
#
loop_
_entity.id
_entity.type
_entity.pdbx_description
1 polymer ?
#
loop_
_entity_poly.entity_id
_entity_poly.type
_entity_poly.pdbx_seq_one_letter_code
_entity_poly.pdbx_strand_id
1 'polypeptide(L)'
;PRVVVDDCALSGLRFQESLADLPGDGPVVFAPLLSHPDLRARIVATEARVERVVSARDLDDRAPALLGPGYDAWKERWDGRRLQGYWTGVVDHVVFPWSEPDVAVWDPSAGKTVHGWRVAGAERCLKNRMAFQARRDRLQVNRPAEGGHVPPEGVVYAEIEGDLVLADLATGRTVRLGGSAPSLWRGLVDTGNLPEAEAALAAQIELEPEALGRELAEFAAQMVEWGFLVAPP
;
A
#
# COMPACT_ATOMS: atom_id res chain seq x y z
N PRO A 1 -10.92 28.04 -22.88
CA PRO A 1 -10.85 27.49 -21.51
C PRO A 1 -10.25 26.08 -21.56
N ARG A 2 -9.33 25.75 -20.65
CA ARG A 2 -8.83 24.37 -20.50
C ARG A 2 -9.77 23.61 -19.58
N VAL A 3 -10.07 22.37 -19.92
CA VAL A 3 -10.94 21.53 -19.10
C VAL A 3 -10.09 20.44 -18.47
N VAL A 4 -10.06 20.40 -17.14
CA VAL A 4 -9.43 19.33 -16.37
C VAL A 4 -10.53 18.38 -15.91
N VAL A 5 -10.41 17.10 -16.24
CA VAL A 5 -11.40 16.08 -15.89
C VAL A 5 -10.78 15.16 -14.86
N ASP A 6 -11.58 14.77 -13.86
CA ASP A 6 -11.18 13.79 -12.84
C ASP A 6 -12.38 12.90 -12.49
N ASP A 7 -12.12 11.69 -12.01
CA ASP A 7 -13.20 10.76 -11.66
C ASP A 7 -13.78 11.09 -10.29
N CYS A 8 -12.92 11.47 -9.34
CA CYS A 8 -13.35 11.84 -8.01
C CYS A 8 -12.35 12.78 -7.36
N ALA A 9 -12.83 13.94 -6.92
CA ALA A 9 -12.07 14.91 -6.19
C ALA A 9 -12.51 14.92 -4.73
N LEU A 10 -11.62 14.43 -3.85
CA LEU A 10 -11.85 14.38 -2.40
C LEU A 10 -11.34 15.65 -1.72
N SER A 11 -10.02 15.83 -1.62
CA SER A 11 -9.41 17.05 -1.05
C SER A 11 -9.10 18.13 -2.09
N GLY A 12 -9.06 17.74 -3.37
CA GLY A 12 -8.58 18.57 -4.47
C GLY A 12 -7.06 18.74 -4.55
N LEU A 13 -6.27 18.01 -3.73
CA LEU A 13 -4.80 18.08 -3.78
C LEU A 13 -4.22 17.76 -5.17
N ARG A 14 -4.65 16.65 -5.78
CA ARG A 14 -4.22 16.29 -7.15
C ARG A 14 -4.55 17.38 -8.17
N PHE A 15 -5.68 18.07 -7.99
CA PHE A 15 -6.06 19.17 -8.85
C PHE A 15 -5.15 20.38 -8.62
N GLN A 16 -4.82 20.71 -7.37
CA GLN A 16 -3.87 21.77 -7.01
C GLN A 16 -2.50 21.55 -7.68
N GLU A 17 -1.97 20.33 -7.59
CA GLU A 17 -0.71 19.92 -8.23
C GLU A 17 -0.82 20.03 -9.76
N SER A 18 -1.88 19.48 -10.35
CA SER A 18 -2.10 19.55 -11.80
C SER A 18 -2.24 20.99 -12.30
N LEU A 19 -2.87 21.87 -11.51
CA LEU A 19 -3.06 23.28 -11.85
C LEU A 19 -1.76 24.07 -11.84
N ALA A 20 -0.86 23.76 -10.90
CA ALA A 20 0.47 24.35 -10.83
C ALA A 20 1.31 23.99 -12.08
N ASP A 21 1.15 22.77 -12.59
CA ASP A 21 1.88 22.29 -13.77
C ASP A 21 1.23 22.70 -15.11
N LEU A 22 0.01 23.23 -15.10
CA LEU A 22 -0.70 23.62 -16.31
C LEU A 22 -0.09 24.89 -16.94
N PRO A 23 0.43 24.82 -18.18
CA PRO A 23 1.18 25.92 -18.78
C PRO A 23 0.30 27.13 -19.13
N GLY A 24 0.71 28.35 -18.77
CA GLY A 24 0.08 29.62 -19.18
C GLY A 24 -1.27 29.95 -18.53
N ASP A 25 -1.64 31.23 -18.51
CA ASP A 25 -2.61 31.78 -17.54
C ASP A 25 -4.09 31.78 -17.98
N GLY A 26 -4.42 30.98 -19.00
CA GLY A 26 -5.80 30.90 -19.52
C GLY A 26 -6.79 30.30 -18.50
N PRO A 27 -8.10 30.58 -18.66
CA PRO A 27 -9.14 30.10 -17.75
C PRO A 27 -9.24 28.58 -17.76
N VAL A 28 -9.48 28.00 -16.59
CA VAL A 28 -9.61 26.57 -16.32
C VAL A 28 -11.03 26.25 -15.85
N VAL A 29 -11.60 25.19 -16.38
CA VAL A 29 -12.81 24.55 -15.88
C VAL A 29 -12.41 23.20 -15.31
N PHE A 30 -12.72 22.95 -14.04
CA PHE A 30 -12.51 21.65 -13.43
C PHE A 30 -13.81 20.84 -13.45
N ALA A 31 -13.78 19.63 -13.96
CA ALA A 31 -14.95 18.79 -14.18
C ALA A 31 -14.77 17.40 -13.53
N PRO A 32 -14.79 17.31 -12.19
CA PRO A 32 -14.79 16.01 -11.52
C PRO A 32 -16.13 15.29 -11.73
N LEU A 33 -16.14 13.96 -11.85
CA LEU A 33 -17.40 13.22 -11.86
C LEU A 33 -18.08 13.24 -10.48
N LEU A 34 -17.30 13.02 -9.41
CA LEU A 34 -17.76 13.15 -8.02
C LEU A 34 -16.92 14.18 -7.24
N SER A 35 -17.58 15.07 -6.50
CA SER A 35 -16.91 16.01 -5.58
C SER A 35 -17.89 16.58 -4.56
N HIS A 36 -17.38 17.04 -3.41
CA HIS A 36 -18.21 17.75 -2.42
C HIS A 36 -18.47 19.21 -2.87
N PRO A 37 -19.67 19.79 -2.64
CA PRO A 37 -19.95 21.18 -2.98
C PRO A 37 -18.97 22.19 -2.38
N ASP A 38 -18.62 22.06 -1.11
CA ASP A 38 -17.67 22.97 -0.44
C ASP A 38 -16.27 22.89 -1.04
N LEU A 39 -15.84 21.71 -1.51
CA LEU A 39 -14.57 21.59 -2.22
C LEU A 39 -14.57 22.47 -3.46
N ARG A 40 -15.64 22.39 -4.25
CA ARG A 40 -15.79 23.18 -5.48
C ARG A 40 -15.80 24.67 -5.20
N ALA A 41 -16.57 25.09 -4.19
CA ALA A 41 -16.66 26.49 -3.79
C ALA A 41 -15.29 27.04 -3.36
N ARG A 42 -14.53 26.25 -2.57
CA ARG A 42 -13.19 26.64 -2.13
C ARG A 42 -12.20 26.72 -3.28
N ILE A 43 -12.23 25.78 -4.22
CA ILE A 43 -11.38 25.86 -5.44
C ILE A 43 -11.64 27.17 -6.19
N VAL A 44 -12.90 27.51 -6.48
CA VAL A 44 -13.23 28.76 -7.20
C VAL A 44 -12.83 29.99 -6.41
N ALA A 45 -12.97 29.97 -5.08
CA ALA A 45 -12.60 31.09 -4.23
C ALA A 45 -11.08 31.27 -4.08
N THR A 46 -10.32 30.17 -4.15
CA THR A 46 -8.86 30.19 -3.96
C THR A 46 -8.10 30.38 -5.27
N GLU A 47 -8.55 29.76 -6.36
CA GLU A 47 -7.79 29.70 -7.61
C GLU A 47 -8.33 30.68 -8.66
N ALA A 48 -7.66 31.82 -8.83
CA ALA A 48 -8.08 32.87 -9.77
C ALA A 48 -8.21 32.39 -11.23
N ARG A 49 -7.45 31.35 -11.62
CA ARG A 49 -7.52 30.76 -12.97
C ARG A 49 -8.73 29.86 -13.17
N VAL A 50 -9.39 29.40 -12.10
CA VAL A 50 -10.51 28.47 -12.18
C VAL A 50 -11.82 29.24 -12.28
N GLU A 51 -12.41 29.24 -13.48
CA GLU A 51 -13.66 29.95 -13.72
C GLU A 51 -14.85 29.20 -13.09
N ARG A 52 -14.85 27.87 -13.23
CA ARG A 52 -15.95 27.01 -12.78
C ARG A 52 -15.46 25.63 -12.39
N VAL A 53 -16.17 25.04 -11.44
CA VAL A 53 -16.06 23.61 -11.11
C VAL A 53 -17.42 22.96 -11.29
N VAL A 54 -17.53 21.95 -12.16
CA VAL A 54 -18.79 21.30 -12.52
C VAL A 54 -18.70 19.81 -12.18
N SER A 55 -19.52 19.36 -11.23
CA SER A 55 -19.61 17.94 -10.84
C SER A 55 -20.82 17.27 -11.45
N ALA A 56 -20.71 15.99 -11.82
CA ALA A 56 -21.88 15.20 -12.20
C ALA A 56 -22.67 14.75 -10.98
N ARG A 57 -22.00 14.50 -9.85
CA ARG A 57 -22.62 14.07 -8.60
C ARG A 57 -21.95 14.69 -7.38
N ASP A 58 -22.76 14.96 -6.37
CA ASP A 58 -22.29 15.47 -5.09
C ASP A 58 -21.91 14.33 -4.15
N LEU A 59 -20.84 14.56 -3.39
CA LEU A 59 -20.48 13.76 -2.23
C LEU A 59 -21.03 14.44 -0.97
N ASP A 60 -21.43 13.63 0.00
CA ASP A 60 -21.86 14.10 1.32
C ASP A 60 -20.70 14.02 2.32
N ASP A 61 -20.56 15.00 3.20
CA ASP A 61 -19.75 14.84 4.40
C ASP A 61 -20.49 13.96 5.43
N ARG A 62 -19.94 12.78 5.68
CA ARG A 62 -20.35 11.80 6.68
C ARG A 62 -19.74 12.10 8.05
N ALA A 63 -18.71 12.94 8.15
CA ALA A 63 -18.06 13.26 9.42
C ALA A 63 -19.03 13.78 10.50
N PRO A 64 -20.02 14.66 10.20
CA PRO A 64 -21.00 15.10 11.21
C PRO A 64 -21.79 13.94 11.82
N ALA A 65 -22.23 12.98 11.00
CA ALA A 65 -22.98 11.83 11.48
C ALA A 65 -22.09 10.85 12.26
N LEU A 66 -20.85 10.65 11.83
CA LEU A 66 -19.89 9.73 12.46
C LEU A 66 -19.36 10.26 13.80
N LEU A 67 -19.11 11.56 13.89
CA LEU A 67 -18.46 12.19 15.05
C LEU A 67 -19.45 12.83 16.02
N GLY A 68 -20.69 13.09 15.57
CA GLY A 68 -21.73 13.71 16.37
C GLY A 68 -21.25 15.03 17.00
N PRO A 69 -21.41 15.22 18.32
CA PRO A 69 -20.95 16.43 19.02
C PRO A 69 -19.44 16.72 18.89
N GLY A 70 -18.62 15.72 18.53
CA GLY A 70 -17.19 15.90 18.34
C GLY A 70 -16.79 16.48 16.98
N TYR A 71 -17.76 16.65 16.06
CA TYR A 71 -17.49 17.10 14.70
C TYR A 71 -16.84 18.48 14.64
N ASP A 72 -17.36 19.48 15.37
CA ASP A 72 -16.81 20.84 15.31
C ASP A 72 -15.36 20.91 15.80
N ALA A 73 -15.08 20.26 16.93
CA ALA A 73 -13.73 20.18 17.47
C ALA A 73 -12.79 19.40 16.53
N TRP A 74 -13.30 18.37 15.83
CA TRP A 74 -12.54 17.68 14.80
C TRP A 74 -12.27 18.61 13.61
N LYS A 75 -13.28 19.32 13.12
CA LYS A 75 -13.16 20.21 11.97
C LYS A 75 -12.19 21.36 12.23
N GLU A 76 -12.25 21.97 13.41
CA GLU A 76 -11.31 23.01 13.84
C GLU A 76 -9.87 22.49 13.88
N ARG A 77 -9.64 21.27 14.39
CA ARG A 77 -8.31 20.65 14.35
C ARG A 77 -7.82 20.45 12.92
N TRP A 78 -8.69 20.06 12.00
CA TRP A 78 -8.33 19.88 10.59
C TRP A 78 -8.05 21.21 9.88
N ASP A 79 -8.89 22.21 10.07
CA ASP A 79 -8.73 23.52 9.45
C ASP A 79 -7.49 24.26 10.00
N GLY A 80 -7.14 24.03 11.27
CA GLY A 80 -5.91 24.56 11.87
C GLY A 80 -4.60 23.95 11.35
N ARG A 81 -4.65 22.83 10.61
CA ARG A 81 -3.45 22.05 10.23
C ARG A 81 -2.74 22.48 8.94
N ARG A 82 -3.15 23.59 8.29
CA ARG A 82 -2.58 24.03 6.99
C ARG A 82 -2.37 22.86 6.01
N LEU A 83 -3.38 22.01 5.90
CA LEU A 83 -3.28 20.82 5.07
C LEU A 83 -3.22 21.22 3.60
N GLN A 84 -2.53 20.41 2.79
CA GLN A 84 -2.52 20.57 1.35
C GLN A 84 -3.90 20.19 0.77
N GLY A 85 -4.32 20.87 -0.30
CA GLY A 85 -5.67 20.77 -0.87
C GLY A 85 -6.64 21.86 -0.38
N TYR A 86 -7.91 21.73 -0.78
CA TYR A 86 -8.93 22.76 -0.61
C TYR A 86 -10.01 22.38 0.41
N TRP A 87 -10.23 21.09 0.67
CA TRP A 87 -11.31 20.64 1.55
C TRP A 87 -10.93 19.40 2.36
N THR A 88 -11.51 19.31 3.55
CA THR A 88 -11.35 18.23 4.52
C THR A 88 -12.72 17.81 5.03
N GLY A 89 -13.00 16.52 4.91
CA GLY A 89 -14.27 15.89 5.25
C GLY A 89 -14.14 14.37 5.15
N VAL A 90 -15.16 13.65 5.57
CA VAL A 90 -15.22 12.19 5.41
C VAL A 90 -16.36 11.88 4.46
N VAL A 91 -16.07 11.35 3.28
CA VAL A 91 -17.12 10.97 2.32
C VAL A 91 -17.37 9.47 2.36
N ASP A 92 -18.43 9.02 1.69
CA ASP A 92 -18.59 7.59 1.41
C ASP A 92 -17.38 7.04 0.63
N HIS A 93 -17.05 5.77 0.87
CA HIS A 93 -16.03 5.09 0.08
C HIS A 93 -16.48 4.97 -1.38
N VAL A 94 -15.81 5.72 -2.26
CA VAL A 94 -16.02 5.64 -3.71
C VAL A 94 -14.93 4.75 -4.30
N VAL A 95 -15.30 3.77 -5.11
CA VAL A 95 -14.36 2.90 -5.80
C VAL A 95 -14.70 2.91 -7.28
N PHE A 96 -13.69 3.13 -8.13
CA PHE A 96 -13.82 2.94 -9.57
C PHE A 96 -13.13 1.65 -10.00
N PRO A 97 -13.60 1.01 -11.08
CA PRO A 97 -12.94 -0.18 -11.64
C PRO A 97 -11.45 0.04 -11.99
N TRP A 98 -11.04 1.29 -12.19
CA TRP A 98 -9.66 1.63 -12.55
C TRP A 98 -8.81 2.18 -11.40
N SER A 99 -9.40 2.77 -10.36
CA SER A 99 -8.70 3.17 -9.13
C SER A 99 -9.64 3.50 -7.98
N GLU A 100 -9.16 3.26 -6.76
CA GLU A 100 -9.73 3.86 -5.55
C GLU A 100 -9.11 5.26 -5.38
N PRO A 101 -9.90 6.32 -5.13
CA PRO A 101 -9.37 7.65 -4.80
C PRO A 101 -8.54 7.60 -3.52
N ASP A 102 -7.44 8.35 -3.48
CA ASP A 102 -6.61 8.43 -2.29
C ASP A 102 -7.36 9.19 -1.18
N VAL A 103 -7.74 8.47 -0.13
CA VAL A 103 -8.28 9.03 1.11
C VAL A 103 -7.11 9.33 2.03
N ALA A 104 -7.12 10.49 2.67
CA ALA A 104 -6.10 10.87 3.65
C ALA A 104 -6.71 10.83 5.06
N VAL A 105 -6.01 10.21 6.01
CA VAL A 105 -6.46 10.08 7.40
C VAL A 105 -5.38 10.69 8.30
N TRP A 106 -5.79 11.33 9.38
CA TRP A 106 -4.84 11.81 10.37
C TRP A 106 -4.43 10.69 11.32
N ASP A 107 -3.13 10.43 11.43
CA ASP A 107 -2.57 9.57 12.45
C ASP A 107 -2.16 10.42 13.67
N PRO A 108 -2.88 10.34 14.80
CA PRO A 108 -2.54 11.11 16.00
C PRO A 108 -1.24 10.65 16.65
N SER A 109 -0.84 9.39 16.48
CA SER A 109 0.39 8.85 17.06
C SER A 109 1.63 9.36 16.31
N ALA A 110 1.53 9.49 14.99
CA ALA A 110 2.60 9.99 14.13
C ALA A 110 2.56 11.52 13.91
N GLY A 111 1.50 12.20 14.36
CA GLY A 111 1.36 13.65 14.22
C GLY A 111 1.35 14.11 12.75
N LYS A 112 0.87 13.27 11.83
CA LYS A 112 0.86 13.55 10.39
C LYS A 112 -0.35 12.93 9.69
N THR A 113 -0.61 13.40 8.48
CA THR A 113 -1.58 12.77 7.57
C THR A 113 -0.93 11.57 6.91
N VAL A 114 -1.63 10.44 6.90
CA VAL A 114 -1.25 9.19 6.26
C VAL A 114 -2.29 8.79 5.22
N HIS A 115 -1.91 7.91 4.30
CA HIS A 115 -2.87 7.33 3.37
C HIS A 115 -3.86 6.45 4.14
N GLY A 116 -5.14 6.62 3.84
CA GLY A 116 -6.21 5.73 4.25
C GLY A 116 -6.02 4.35 3.65
N TRP A 117 -6.63 3.36 4.30
CA TRP A 117 -6.56 1.99 3.83
C TRP A 117 -7.41 1.87 2.56
N ARG A 118 -6.86 1.20 1.55
CA ARG A 118 -7.61 0.84 0.36
C ARG A 118 -8.55 -0.31 0.70
N VAL A 119 -9.83 -0.14 0.45
CA VAL A 119 -10.84 -1.18 0.72
C VAL A 119 -11.04 -2.10 -0.48
N ALA A 120 -10.71 -1.64 -1.69
CA ALA A 120 -10.75 -2.47 -2.88
C ALA A 120 -9.47 -3.33 -2.97
N GLY A 121 -9.67 -4.64 -3.11
CA GLY A 121 -8.58 -5.57 -3.45
C GLY A 121 -7.84 -5.12 -4.70
N ALA A 122 -6.51 -5.30 -4.72
CA ALA A 122 -5.64 -4.83 -5.80
C ALA A 122 -6.06 -5.41 -7.17
N GLU A 123 -6.64 -6.60 -7.21
CA GLU A 123 -7.15 -7.29 -8.39
C GLU A 123 -8.35 -6.58 -9.05
N ARG A 124 -9.09 -5.77 -8.28
CA ARG A 124 -10.28 -5.03 -8.73
C ARG A 124 -9.97 -3.64 -9.25
N CYS A 125 -8.75 -3.16 -9.04
CA CYS A 125 -8.30 -1.85 -9.48
C CYS A 125 -7.43 -2.02 -10.73
N LEU A 126 -7.87 -1.54 -11.89
CA LEU A 126 -7.12 -1.69 -13.16
C LEU A 126 -5.69 -1.15 -13.06
N LYS A 127 -5.48 0.02 -12.45
CA LYS A 127 -4.13 0.59 -12.27
C LYS A 127 -3.26 -0.31 -11.39
N ASN A 128 -3.81 -0.85 -10.31
CA ASN A 128 -3.09 -1.78 -9.45
C ASN A 128 -2.89 -3.13 -10.12
N ARG A 129 -3.83 -3.61 -10.95
CA ARG A 129 -3.68 -4.82 -11.74
C ARG A 129 -2.58 -4.67 -12.77
N MET A 130 -2.48 -3.53 -13.46
CA MET A 130 -1.39 -3.24 -14.37
C MET A 130 -0.05 -3.11 -13.64
N ALA A 131 -0.01 -2.41 -12.50
CA ALA A 131 1.18 -2.29 -11.68
C ALA A 131 1.61 -3.64 -11.08
N PHE A 132 0.65 -4.46 -10.64
CA PHE A 132 0.85 -5.81 -10.14
C PHE A 132 1.33 -6.72 -11.25
N GLN A 133 0.74 -6.67 -12.46
CA GLN A 133 1.23 -7.41 -13.62
C GLN A 133 2.66 -7.01 -13.99
N ALA A 134 2.98 -5.72 -13.94
CA ALA A 134 4.32 -5.19 -14.18
C ALA A 134 5.34 -5.53 -13.08
N ARG A 135 4.86 -5.95 -11.90
CA ARG A 135 5.67 -6.35 -10.74
C ARG A 135 5.44 -7.80 -10.35
N ARG A 136 4.77 -8.58 -11.22
CA ARG A 136 4.36 -9.96 -10.91
C ARG A 136 5.59 -10.86 -10.75
N ASP A 137 6.64 -10.52 -11.48
CA ASP A 137 7.99 -11.06 -11.35
C ASP A 137 8.61 -10.83 -9.96
N ARG A 138 8.17 -9.83 -9.20
CA ARG A 138 8.63 -9.54 -7.84
C ARG A 138 7.87 -10.31 -6.76
N LEU A 139 6.68 -10.82 -7.08
CA LEU A 139 5.93 -11.70 -6.18
C LEU A 139 6.33 -13.14 -6.51
N GLN A 140 7.27 -13.68 -5.74
CA GLN A 140 7.61 -15.08 -5.86
C GLN A 140 6.49 -15.91 -5.24
N VAL A 141 5.61 -16.43 -6.10
CA VAL A 141 4.77 -17.57 -5.72
C VAL A 141 5.69 -18.76 -5.64
N ASN A 142 5.76 -19.33 -4.44
CA ASN A 142 6.59 -20.49 -4.17
C ASN A 142 6.33 -21.58 -5.21
N ARG A 143 7.36 -21.99 -5.93
CA ARG A 143 7.35 -23.26 -6.67
C ARG A 143 8.09 -24.22 -5.76
N PRO A 144 7.40 -25.01 -4.93
CA PRO A 144 8.11 -25.91 -4.02
C PRO A 144 9.05 -26.79 -4.85
N ALA A 145 10.32 -26.83 -4.46
CA ALA A 145 11.22 -27.89 -4.91
C ALA A 145 10.61 -29.25 -4.51
N GLU A 146 10.83 -30.27 -5.33
CA GLU A 146 10.37 -31.62 -4.99
C GLU A 146 11.21 -32.15 -3.81
N GLY A 147 10.62 -32.14 -2.61
CA GLY A 147 11.09 -32.88 -1.45
C GLY A 147 11.81 -32.06 -0.37
N GLY A 148 11.47 -32.35 0.89
CA GLY A 148 12.16 -31.90 2.09
C GLY A 148 11.50 -30.71 2.80
N HIS A 149 12.20 -29.58 2.86
CA HIS A 149 11.76 -28.35 3.50
C HIS A 149 10.99 -27.46 2.52
N VAL A 150 9.67 -27.53 2.58
CA VAL A 150 8.79 -26.68 1.76
C VAL A 150 7.90 -25.83 2.66
N PRO A 151 7.63 -24.57 2.30
CA PRO A 151 6.61 -23.79 3.00
C PRO A 151 5.23 -24.44 2.80
N PRO A 152 4.43 -24.55 3.87
CA PRO A 152 3.11 -25.16 3.77
C PRO A 152 2.17 -24.32 2.90
N GLU A 153 1.08 -24.94 2.43
CA GLU A 153 0.05 -24.24 1.67
C GLU A 153 -0.50 -23.04 2.47
N GLY A 154 -0.55 -21.88 1.83
CA GLY A 154 -0.98 -20.63 2.48
C GLY A 154 0.14 -19.84 3.14
N VAL A 155 1.38 -20.34 3.20
CA VAL A 155 2.54 -19.52 3.54
C VAL A 155 3.08 -18.82 2.29
N VAL A 156 3.16 -17.49 2.37
CA VAL A 156 3.73 -16.63 1.34
C VAL A 156 4.89 -15.83 1.90
N TYR A 157 5.79 -15.36 1.03
CA TYR A 157 6.84 -14.45 1.43
C TYR A 157 7.07 -13.35 0.40
N ALA A 158 7.55 -12.19 0.85
CA ALA A 158 7.87 -11.05 0.00
C ALA A 158 9.06 -10.27 0.55
N GLU A 159 9.82 -9.63 -0.33
CA GLU A 159 10.86 -8.70 0.07
C GLU A 159 10.27 -7.29 0.25
N ILE A 160 10.50 -6.69 1.42
CA ILE A 160 10.02 -5.36 1.79
C ILE A 160 11.19 -4.63 2.45
N GLU A 161 11.64 -3.54 1.81
CA GLU A 161 12.71 -2.67 2.34
C GLU A 161 14.01 -3.41 2.68
N GLY A 162 14.34 -4.46 1.92
CA GLY A 162 15.55 -5.26 2.10
C GLY A 162 15.42 -6.43 3.08
N ASP A 163 14.28 -6.56 3.76
CA ASP A 163 13.96 -7.70 4.62
C ASP A 163 12.97 -8.64 3.96
N LEU A 164 12.96 -9.90 4.39
CA LEU A 164 11.99 -10.89 3.93
C LEU A 164 10.86 -11.03 4.95
N VAL A 165 9.63 -10.78 4.51
CA VAL A 165 8.43 -10.97 5.35
C VAL A 165 7.76 -12.27 4.94
N LEU A 166 7.62 -13.19 5.89
CA LEU A 166 6.82 -14.40 5.79
C LEU A 166 5.41 -14.12 6.35
N ALA A 167 4.38 -14.65 5.70
CA ALA A 167 3.00 -14.54 6.15
C ALA A 167 2.28 -15.88 6.00
N ASP A 168 1.65 -16.33 7.08
CA ASP A 168 0.66 -17.40 7.06
C ASP A 168 -0.71 -16.78 6.83
N LEU A 169 -1.30 -17.05 5.66
CA LEU A 169 -2.58 -16.49 5.25
C LEU A 169 -3.77 -17.06 6.03
N ALA A 170 -3.64 -18.24 6.64
CA ALA A 170 -4.71 -18.86 7.41
C ALA A 170 -4.82 -18.25 8.81
N THR A 171 -3.68 -18.00 9.47
CA THR A 171 -3.64 -17.46 10.83
C THR A 171 -3.45 -15.94 10.89
N GLY A 172 -3.00 -15.32 9.80
CA GLY A 172 -2.62 -13.91 9.76
C GLY A 172 -1.29 -13.62 10.46
N ARG A 173 -0.55 -14.65 10.89
CA ARG A 173 0.75 -14.49 11.54
C ARG A 173 1.79 -14.06 10.51
N THR A 174 2.58 -13.05 10.87
CA THR A 174 3.69 -12.55 10.03
C THR A 174 5.01 -12.58 10.79
N VAL A 175 6.08 -12.95 10.09
CA VAL A 175 7.46 -12.91 10.62
C VAL A 175 8.33 -12.11 9.67
N ARG A 176 9.16 -11.22 10.22
CA ARG A 176 10.16 -10.47 9.47
C ARG A 176 11.53 -11.10 9.69
N LEU A 177 12.18 -11.48 8.60
CA LEU A 177 13.55 -11.98 8.56
C LEU A 177 14.48 -10.87 8.08
N GLY A 178 15.48 -10.55 8.87
CA GLY A 178 16.55 -9.62 8.50
C GLY A 178 17.93 -10.24 8.64
N GLY A 179 18.97 -9.52 8.23
CA GLY A 179 20.35 -10.01 8.30
C GLY A 179 20.60 -11.17 7.33
N SER A 180 21.17 -12.28 7.81
CA SER A 180 21.46 -13.50 7.02
C SER A 180 20.21 -14.35 6.75
N ALA A 181 19.16 -14.21 7.57
CA ALA A 181 17.98 -15.08 7.53
C ALA A 181 17.22 -15.11 6.18
N PRO A 182 17.06 -14.00 5.43
CA PRO A 182 16.51 -14.04 4.07
C PRO A 182 17.27 -14.98 3.12
N SER A 183 18.59 -15.02 3.21
CA SER A 183 19.42 -15.91 2.38
C SER A 183 19.26 -17.36 2.80
N LEU A 184 19.23 -17.64 4.10
CA LEU A 184 18.97 -18.99 4.63
C LEU A 184 17.60 -19.52 4.17
N TRP A 185 16.56 -18.67 4.24
CA TRP A 185 15.22 -18.99 3.75
C TRP A 185 15.23 -19.36 2.27
N ARG A 186 15.81 -18.50 1.41
CA ARG A 186 15.85 -18.75 -0.04
C ARG A 186 16.62 -20.01 -0.37
N GLY A 187 17.80 -20.19 0.25
CA GLY A 187 18.60 -21.40 0.08
C GLY A 187 17.78 -22.66 0.38
N LEU A 188 17.04 -22.68 1.50
CA LEU A 188 16.21 -23.83 1.87
C LEU A 188 15.02 -24.06 0.94
N VAL A 189 14.31 -23.00 0.59
CA VAL A 189 13.08 -23.11 -0.22
C VAL A 189 13.39 -23.44 -1.68
N ASP A 190 14.52 -22.94 -2.20
CA ASP A 190 14.95 -23.17 -3.58
C ASP A 190 15.49 -24.59 -3.80
N THR A 191 16.17 -25.18 -2.80
CA THR A 191 16.74 -26.54 -2.91
C THR A 191 15.88 -27.62 -2.26
N GLY A 192 15.01 -27.25 -1.30
CA GLY A 192 14.23 -28.18 -0.51
C GLY A 192 15.04 -29.02 0.49
N ASN A 193 16.38 -28.91 0.54
CA ASN A 193 17.19 -29.75 1.41
C ASN A 193 18.42 -29.03 2.00
N LEU A 194 18.75 -29.41 3.23
CA LEU A 194 19.83 -28.79 4.00
C LEU A 194 21.20 -28.91 3.32
N PRO A 195 21.65 -30.09 2.83
CA PRO A 195 22.99 -30.20 2.22
C PRO A 195 23.16 -29.38 0.94
N GLU A 196 22.16 -29.34 0.06
CA GLU A 196 22.22 -28.54 -1.16
C GLU A 196 22.03 -27.05 -0.87
N ALA A 197 21.21 -26.69 0.11
CA ALA A 197 21.11 -25.31 0.59
C ALA A 197 22.45 -24.83 1.16
N GLU A 198 23.13 -25.64 1.97
CA GLU A 198 24.46 -25.34 2.50
C GLU A 198 25.48 -25.16 1.36
N ALA A 199 25.51 -26.07 0.38
CA ALA A 199 26.39 -25.96 -0.78
C ALA A 199 26.11 -24.71 -1.63
N ALA A 200 24.84 -24.35 -1.82
CA ALA A 200 24.44 -23.16 -2.56
C ALA A 200 24.80 -21.85 -1.81
N LEU A 201 24.67 -21.84 -0.49
CA LEU A 201 24.94 -20.69 0.36
C LEU A 201 26.42 -20.50 0.64
N ALA A 202 27.22 -21.57 0.69
CA ALA A 202 28.67 -21.50 0.87
C ALA A 202 29.37 -20.71 -0.26
N ALA A 203 28.76 -20.65 -1.45
CA ALA A 203 29.25 -19.83 -2.56
C ALA A 203 28.91 -18.33 -2.41
N GLN A 204 28.02 -17.96 -1.50
CA GLN A 204 27.42 -16.63 -1.38
C GLN A 204 27.69 -15.94 -0.04
N ILE A 205 28.00 -16.72 1.01
CA ILE A 205 28.19 -16.25 2.37
C ILE A 205 29.62 -16.58 2.83
N GLU A 206 30.35 -15.58 3.32
CA GLU A 206 31.67 -15.76 3.93
C GLU A 206 31.54 -16.32 5.36
N LEU A 207 31.12 -17.58 5.47
CA LEU A 207 31.08 -18.35 6.72
C LEU A 207 31.87 -19.65 6.56
N GLU A 208 32.49 -20.09 7.65
CA GLU A 208 33.08 -21.43 7.71
C GLU A 208 31.96 -22.49 7.53
N PRO A 209 32.18 -23.55 6.72
CA PRO A 209 31.13 -24.52 6.39
C PRO A 209 30.41 -25.12 7.62
N GLU A 210 31.16 -25.49 8.66
CA GLU A 210 30.59 -26.03 9.89
C GLU A 210 29.71 -25.03 10.67
N ALA A 211 29.99 -23.73 10.55
CA ALA A 211 29.18 -22.69 11.14
C ALA A 211 27.89 -22.48 10.32
N LEU A 212 28.01 -22.43 9.00
CA LEU A 212 26.88 -22.30 8.08
C LEU A 212 25.91 -23.48 8.21
N GLY A 213 26.41 -24.72 8.25
CA GLY A 213 25.57 -25.91 8.41
C GLY A 213 24.78 -25.91 9.72
N ARG A 214 25.38 -25.46 10.83
CA ARG A 214 24.69 -25.31 12.12
C ARG A 214 23.64 -24.20 12.08
N GLU A 215 23.99 -23.02 11.58
CA GLU A 215 23.06 -21.88 11.51
C GLU A 215 21.85 -22.21 10.61
N LEU A 216 22.10 -22.87 9.48
CA LEU A 216 21.05 -23.30 8.56
C LEU A 216 20.12 -24.35 9.19
N ALA A 217 20.67 -25.31 9.93
CA ALA A 217 19.88 -26.33 10.63
C ALA A 217 19.04 -25.73 11.77
N GLU A 218 19.60 -24.83 12.57
CA GLU A 218 18.90 -24.12 13.64
C GLU A 218 17.77 -23.24 13.06
N PHE A 219 18.05 -22.53 11.96
CA PHE A 219 17.07 -21.73 11.24
C PHE A 219 15.91 -22.60 10.70
N ALA A 220 16.23 -23.73 10.05
CA ALA A 220 15.21 -24.65 9.54
C ALA A 220 14.32 -25.19 10.67
N ALA A 221 14.92 -25.61 11.79
CA ALA A 221 14.19 -26.09 12.96
C ALA A 221 13.24 -25.02 13.52
N GLN A 222 13.69 -23.77 13.62
CA GLN A 222 12.87 -22.66 14.09
C GLN A 222 11.70 -22.35 13.14
N MET A 223 11.92 -22.37 11.82
CA MET A 223 10.84 -22.16 10.85
C MET A 223 9.80 -23.28 10.88
N VAL A 224 10.22 -24.53 11.13
CA VAL A 224 9.30 -25.66 11.34
C VAL A 224 8.50 -25.47 12.62
N GLU A 225 9.15 -25.11 13.74
CA GLU A 225 8.47 -24.81 15.00
C GLU A 225 7.44 -23.69 14.85
N TRP A 226 7.74 -22.67 14.05
CA TRP A 226 6.84 -21.55 13.80
C TRP A 226 5.75 -21.83 12.76
N GLY A 227 5.80 -22.98 12.08
CA GLY A 227 4.84 -23.39 11.05
C GLY A 227 5.05 -22.75 9.68
N PHE A 228 6.22 -22.14 9.43
CA PHE A 228 6.56 -21.56 8.12
C PHE A 228 7.28 -22.55 7.20
N LEU A 229 7.79 -23.68 7.72
CA LEU A 229 8.29 -24.81 6.96
C LEU A 229 7.65 -26.11 7.42
N VAL A 230 7.55 -27.08 6.52
CA VAL A 230 7.27 -28.47 6.84
C VAL A 230 8.60 -29.22 6.86
N ALA A 231 8.81 -30.07 7.86
CA ALA A 231 9.98 -30.95 7.88
C ALA A 231 9.80 -32.09 6.86
N PRO A 232 10.90 -32.59 6.25
CA PRO A 232 10.85 -33.84 5.50
C PRO A 232 10.21 -34.95 6.35
N PRO A 233 9.47 -35.89 5.73
CA PRO A 233 9.02 -37.10 6.41
C PRO A 233 10.19 -37.98 6.89
#